data_AF-A0A965USL7-F1
#
_entry.id   AF-A0A965USL7-F1
#
_cell.length_a   1.000
_cell.length_b   1.000
_cell.length_c   1.000
_cell.angle_alpha   90.00
_cell.angle_beta   90.00
_cell.angle_gamma   90.00
#
_symmetry.space_group_name_H-M   'P 1'
#
loop_
_entity.id
_entity.type
_entity.pdbx_description
1 polymer ?
#
loop_
_entity_poly.entity_id
_entity_poly.type
_entity_poly.pdbx_seq_one_letter_code
_entity_poly.pdbx_strand_id
1 'polypeptide(L)'
;MSITLEEELNSSFVSPERDFMGDKLAPYTEGSRLLMLQVYDEADSSIFFVWSFIFMHTQLAKNRKETIKLAWNKESFRDKVLTWADDKTEADREIATALVTSIINEANKGQVEAVPTAGSSNQPGNE
;
A
#
# COMPACT_ATOMS: atom_id res chain seq x y z
N MET A 1 -8.88 32.74 -8.97
CA MET A 1 -8.42 31.92 -7.84
C MET A 1 -7.21 31.16 -8.34
N SER A 2 -6.02 31.61 -7.94
CA SER A 2 -4.76 31.00 -8.34
C SER A 2 -4.47 29.90 -7.34
N ILE A 3 -4.71 28.65 -7.70
CA ILE A 3 -4.20 27.49 -6.96
C ILE A 3 -2.67 27.63 -7.03
N THR A 4 -2.01 27.79 -5.89
CA THR A 4 -0.55 27.96 -5.87
C THR A 4 0.09 26.60 -6.19
N LEU A 5 1.16 26.61 -6.98
CA LEU A 5 1.93 25.41 -7.34
C LEU A 5 2.35 24.60 -6.09
N GLU A 6 2.46 25.28 -4.94
CA GLU A 6 2.75 24.73 -3.62
C GLU A 6 1.58 23.92 -3.01
N GLU A 7 0.32 24.28 -3.27
CA GLU A 7 -0.85 23.49 -2.86
C GLU A 7 -0.97 22.21 -3.71
N GLU A 8 -0.72 22.30 -5.02
CA GLU A 8 -0.61 21.13 -5.89
C GLU A 8 0.57 20.23 -5.48
N LEU A 9 1.75 20.80 -5.21
CA LEU A 9 2.91 20.04 -4.71
C LEU A 9 2.59 19.37 -3.38
N ASN A 10 2.06 20.10 -2.39
CA ASN A 10 1.74 19.52 -1.09
C ASN A 10 0.67 18.42 -1.18
N SER A 11 -0.31 18.58 -2.07
CA SER A 11 -1.27 17.50 -2.35
C SER A 11 -0.62 16.27 -2.99
N SER A 12 0.46 16.45 -3.77
CA SER A 12 1.22 15.36 -4.38
C SER A 12 2.14 14.63 -3.39
N PHE A 13 2.48 15.25 -2.26
CA PHE A 13 3.34 14.65 -1.22
C PHE A 13 2.56 13.96 -0.09
N VAL A 14 1.26 14.24 0.06
CA VAL A 14 0.42 13.60 1.07
C VAL A 14 -0.34 12.45 0.43
N SER A 15 -0.03 11.21 0.83
CA SER A 15 -0.80 10.03 0.38
C SER A 15 -2.28 10.24 0.75
N PRO A 16 -3.22 10.07 -0.19
CA PRO A 16 -4.62 10.34 0.05
C PRO A 16 -5.14 9.51 1.23
N GLU A 17 -5.95 10.11 2.10
CA GLU A 17 -6.65 9.35 3.14
C GLU A 17 -7.56 8.32 2.45
N ARG A 18 -7.43 7.07 2.87
CA ARG A 18 -8.21 5.95 2.33
C ARG A 18 -8.95 5.26 3.47
N ASP A 19 -10.15 4.80 3.17
CA ASP A 19 -10.96 4.01 4.08
C ASP A 19 -11.51 2.77 3.37
N PHE A 20 -11.88 1.78 4.17
CA PHE A 20 -12.58 0.59 3.71
C PHE A 20 -13.73 0.32 4.68
N MET A 21 -14.97 0.39 4.18
CA MET A 21 -16.20 0.18 4.98
C MET A 21 -16.24 1.07 6.25
N GLY A 22 -15.77 2.31 6.15
CA GLY A 22 -15.74 3.28 7.26
C GLY A 22 -14.55 3.15 8.21
N ASP A 23 -13.69 2.14 8.04
CA ASP A 23 -12.43 2.01 8.76
C ASP A 23 -11.29 2.69 8.00
N LYS A 24 -10.53 3.59 8.67
CA LYS A 24 -9.35 4.23 8.08
C LYS A 24 -8.25 3.21 7.79
N LEU A 25 -7.59 3.38 6.65
CA LEU A 25 -6.40 2.63 6.28
C LEU A 25 -5.15 3.46 6.57
N ALA A 26 -4.15 2.84 7.19
CA ALA A 26 -2.82 3.44 7.28
C ALA A 26 -2.20 3.58 5.87
N PRO A 27 -1.33 4.58 5.65
CA PRO A 27 -0.60 4.71 4.39
C PRO A 27 0.21 3.45 4.08
N TYR A 28 0.26 3.08 2.80
CA TYR A 28 1.15 2.02 2.33
C TYR A 28 2.58 2.55 2.26
N THR A 29 3.44 1.96 3.06
CA THR A 29 4.86 2.30 3.24
C THR A 29 5.72 1.04 3.13
N GLU A 30 7.04 1.19 3.00
CA GLU A 30 7.97 0.05 3.10
C GLU A 30 7.82 -0.72 4.41
N GLY A 31 7.52 -0.03 5.51
CA GLY A 31 7.25 -0.68 6.80
C GLY A 31 6.04 -1.61 6.74
N SER A 32 4.91 -1.17 6.17
CA SER A 32 3.75 -2.05 5.97
C SER A 32 4.02 -3.15 4.95
N ARG A 33 4.83 -2.89 3.92
CA ARG A 33 5.26 -3.90 2.94
C ARG A 33 6.06 -5.02 3.61
N LEU A 34 6.99 -4.68 4.50
CA LEU A 34 7.73 -5.66 5.30
C LEU A 34 6.80 -6.49 6.19
N LEU A 35 5.80 -5.88 6.83
CA LEU A 35 4.83 -6.61 7.62
C LEU A 35 3.98 -7.55 6.75
N MET A 36 3.60 -7.14 5.54
CA MET A 36 2.92 -8.01 4.58
C MET A 36 3.80 -9.20 4.17
N LEU A 37 5.09 -8.98 3.91
CA LEU A 37 6.03 -10.06 3.62
C LEU A 37 6.26 -10.99 4.82
N GLN A 38 6.18 -10.46 6.04
CA GLN A 38 6.33 -11.24 7.26
C GLN A 38 5.18 -12.26 7.44
N VAL A 39 3.97 -11.88 7.06
CA VAL A 39 2.77 -12.74 7.19
C VAL A 39 2.48 -13.56 5.93
N TYR A 40 3.09 -13.21 4.80
CA TYR A 40 2.92 -13.87 3.51
C TYR A 40 3.29 -15.36 3.55
N ASP A 41 2.53 -16.16 2.82
CA ASP A 41 2.84 -17.54 2.50
C ASP A 41 2.68 -17.78 0.98
N GLU A 42 3.57 -18.55 0.36
CA GLU A 42 3.52 -18.82 -1.08
C GLU A 42 2.29 -19.64 -1.49
N ALA A 43 1.71 -20.41 -0.57
CA ALA A 43 0.50 -21.15 -0.81
C ALA A 43 -0.77 -20.29 -0.73
N ASP A 44 -0.64 -19.00 -0.38
CA ASP A 44 -1.79 -18.12 -0.23
C ASP A 44 -2.41 -17.74 -1.58
N SER A 45 -3.75 -17.76 -1.61
CA SER A 45 -4.49 -17.23 -2.75
C SER A 45 -4.38 -15.71 -2.82
N SER A 46 -4.57 -15.15 -4.01
CA SER A 46 -4.64 -13.69 -4.20
C SER A 46 -5.76 -13.03 -3.39
N ILE A 47 -6.85 -13.76 -3.11
CA ILE A 47 -7.95 -13.28 -2.26
C ILE A 47 -7.47 -13.10 -0.82
N PHE A 48 -6.71 -14.06 -0.29
CA PHE A 48 -6.15 -13.97 1.05
C PHE A 48 -5.17 -12.80 1.17
N PHE A 49 -4.39 -12.53 0.12
CA PHE A 49 -3.52 -11.34 0.06
C PHE A 49 -4.33 -10.03 0.16
N VAL A 50 -5.41 -9.89 -0.62
CA VAL A 50 -6.27 -8.69 -0.58
C VAL A 50 -6.83 -8.47 0.83
N TRP A 51 -7.35 -9.52 1.47
CA TRP A 51 -7.87 -9.40 2.84
C TRP A 51 -6.79 -9.10 3.88
N SER A 52 -5.65 -9.77 3.78
CA SER A 52 -4.50 -9.50 4.64
C SER A 52 -4.03 -8.05 4.50
N PHE A 53 -4.03 -7.50 3.28
CA PHE A 53 -3.64 -6.14 3.02
C PHE A 53 -4.58 -5.15 3.72
N ILE A 54 -5.89 -5.26 3.47
CA ILE A 54 -6.87 -4.35 4.07
C ILE A 54 -6.86 -4.47 5.59
N PHE A 55 -6.84 -5.70 6.12
CA PHE A 55 -6.77 -5.94 7.56
C PHE A 55 -5.52 -5.32 8.18
N MET A 56 -4.33 -5.58 7.61
CA MET A 56 -3.07 -5.04 8.11
C MET A 56 -3.11 -3.51 8.18
N HIS A 57 -3.56 -2.84 7.12
CA HIS A 57 -3.58 -1.36 7.07
C HIS A 57 -4.65 -0.77 7.97
N THR A 58 -5.78 -1.44 8.14
CA THR A 58 -6.82 -1.08 9.13
C THR A 58 -6.26 -1.16 10.55
N GLN A 59 -5.59 -2.27 10.87
CA GLN A 59 -5.02 -2.48 12.20
C GLN A 59 -3.84 -1.54 12.49
N LEU A 60 -3.02 -1.22 11.49
CA LEU A 60 -1.96 -0.22 11.60
C LEU A 60 -2.51 1.17 11.94
N ALA A 61 -3.64 1.56 11.34
CA ALA A 61 -4.30 2.83 11.64
C ALA A 61 -4.85 2.87 13.08
N LYS A 62 -5.37 1.74 13.57
CA LYS A 62 -5.92 1.61 14.94
C LYS A 62 -4.83 1.53 16.01
N ASN A 63 -3.87 0.63 15.84
CA ASN A 63 -2.77 0.41 16.78
C ASN A 63 -1.55 -0.21 16.09
N ARG A 64 -0.61 0.64 15.67
CA ARG A 64 0.63 0.23 15.02
C ARG A 64 1.45 -0.77 15.83
N LYS A 65 1.61 -0.54 17.14
CA LYS A 65 2.50 -1.36 17.99
C LYS A 65 1.99 -2.79 18.12
N GLU A 66 0.71 -2.96 18.39
CA GLU A 66 0.11 -4.29 18.52
C GLU A 66 0.02 -5.01 17.17
N THR A 67 -0.19 -4.26 16.08
CA THR A 67 -0.19 -4.84 14.72
C THR A 67 1.18 -5.37 14.32
N ILE A 68 2.26 -4.65 14.65
CA ILE A 68 3.63 -5.15 14.42
C ILE A 68 3.85 -6.46 15.18
N LYS A 69 3.46 -6.53 16.47
CA LYS A 69 3.58 -7.78 17.24
C LYS A 69 2.77 -8.93 16.63
N LEU A 70 1.56 -8.63 16.15
CA LEU A 70 0.70 -9.63 15.50
C LEU A 70 1.36 -10.18 14.24
N ALA A 71 2.00 -9.34 13.41
CA ALA A 71 2.67 -9.80 12.20
C ALA A 71 3.80 -10.81 12.48
N TRP A 72 4.45 -10.74 13.64
CA TRP A 72 5.46 -11.72 14.07
C TRP A 72 4.87 -13.06 14.50
N ASN A 73 3.56 -13.15 14.69
CA ASN A 73 2.84 -14.40 14.92
C ASN A 73 1.92 -14.68 13.73
N LYS A 74 2.48 -15.30 12.68
CA LYS A 74 1.79 -15.57 11.42
C LYS A 74 0.48 -16.34 11.62
N GLU A 75 0.47 -17.37 12.46
CA GLU A 75 -0.74 -18.17 12.73
C GLU A 75 -1.85 -17.30 13.33
N SER A 76 -1.53 -16.52 14.38
CA SER A 76 -2.51 -15.62 14.99
C SER A 76 -2.97 -14.51 14.05
N PHE A 77 -2.09 -13.99 13.18
CA PHE A 77 -2.47 -13.02 12.17
C PHE A 77 -3.50 -13.62 11.19
N ARG A 78 -3.25 -14.83 10.68
CA ARG A 78 -4.13 -15.50 9.71
C ARG A 78 -5.50 -15.78 10.31
N ASP A 79 -5.55 -16.30 11.54
CA ASP A 79 -6.79 -16.54 12.27
C ASP A 79 -7.62 -15.25 12.42
N LYS A 80 -6.96 -14.13 12.74
CA LYS A 80 -7.62 -12.82 12.82
C LYS A 80 -8.10 -12.29 11.48
N VAL A 81 -7.36 -12.51 10.38
CA VAL A 81 -7.80 -12.13 9.04
C VAL A 81 -9.07 -12.90 8.67
N LEU A 82 -9.09 -14.22 8.91
CA LEU A 82 -10.27 -15.05 8.63
C LEU A 82 -11.47 -14.60 9.46
N THR A 83 -11.30 -14.48 10.78
CA THR A 83 -12.36 -14.02 11.70
C THR A 83 -12.90 -12.63 11.31
N TRP A 84 -12.02 -11.71 10.89
CA TRP A 84 -12.43 -10.37 10.46
C TRP A 84 -13.14 -10.36 9.10
N ALA A 85 -12.84 -11.34 8.24
CA ALA A 85 -13.43 -11.47 6.92
C ALA A 85 -14.76 -12.28 6.91
N ASP A 86 -15.12 -12.93 8.02
CA ASP A 86 -16.29 -13.82 8.12
C ASP A 86 -17.63 -13.16 7.71
N ASP A 87 -17.78 -11.86 7.93
CA ASP A 87 -18.98 -11.10 7.60
C ASP A 87 -18.88 -10.32 6.27
N LYS A 88 -17.78 -10.46 5.53
CA LYS A 88 -17.55 -9.75 4.27
C LYS A 88 -18.17 -10.49 3.10
N THR A 89 -18.78 -9.73 2.21
CA THR A 89 -19.45 -10.25 1.02
C THR A 89 -18.51 -10.28 -0.19
N GLU A 90 -18.97 -10.91 -1.26
CA GLU A 90 -18.30 -10.85 -2.56
C GLU A 90 -18.18 -9.41 -3.10
N ALA A 91 -19.20 -8.58 -2.90
CA ALA A 91 -19.15 -7.17 -3.29
C ALA A 91 -18.07 -6.40 -2.53
N ASP A 92 -17.92 -6.67 -1.23
CA ASP A 92 -16.85 -6.08 -0.41
C ASP A 92 -15.47 -6.50 -0.92
N ARG A 93 -15.32 -7.75 -1.39
CA ARG A 93 -14.09 -8.27 -1.97
C ARG A 93 -13.70 -7.55 -3.27
N GLU A 94 -14.67 -7.22 -4.10
CA GLU A 94 -14.43 -6.46 -5.34
C GLU A 94 -13.95 -5.04 -5.03
N ILE A 95 -14.59 -4.38 -4.08
CA ILE A 95 -14.18 -3.05 -3.59
C ILE A 95 -12.77 -3.11 -3.01
N ALA A 96 -12.48 -4.09 -2.15
CA ALA A 96 -11.17 -4.31 -1.55
C ALA A 96 -10.10 -4.53 -2.63
N THR A 97 -10.37 -5.38 -3.62
CA THR A 97 -9.45 -5.65 -4.74
C THR A 97 -9.12 -4.36 -5.49
N ALA A 98 -10.15 -3.60 -5.90
CA ALA A 98 -9.96 -2.34 -6.62
C ALA A 98 -9.13 -1.33 -5.82
N LEU A 99 -9.38 -1.24 -4.52
CA LEU A 99 -8.65 -0.36 -3.60
C LEU A 99 -7.18 -0.76 -3.47
N VAL A 100 -6.89 -2.04 -3.21
CA VAL A 100 -5.52 -2.56 -3.10
C VAL A 100 -4.74 -2.35 -4.40
N THR A 101 -5.36 -2.64 -5.55
CA THR A 101 -4.76 -2.40 -6.87
C THR A 101 -4.43 -0.92 -7.07
N SER A 102 -5.34 -0.01 -6.72
CA SER A 102 -5.09 1.43 -6.78
C SER A 102 -3.87 1.85 -5.94
N ILE A 103 -3.79 1.37 -4.69
CA ILE A 103 -2.70 1.68 -3.77
C ILE A 103 -1.35 1.20 -4.32
N ILE A 104 -1.27 -0.05 -4.77
CA ILE A 104 -0.03 -0.63 -5.29
C ILE A 104 0.42 0.07 -6.57
N ASN A 105 -0.52 0.40 -7.47
CA ASN A 105 -0.21 1.10 -8.71
C ASN A 105 0.32 2.51 -8.45
N GLU A 106 -0.24 3.23 -7.49
CA GLU A 106 0.27 4.55 -7.09
C GLU A 106 1.69 4.46 -6.53
N ALA A 107 1.94 3.51 -5.63
CA ALA A 107 3.26 3.28 -5.06
C ALA A 107 4.32 2.94 -6.12
N ASN A 108 3.94 2.18 -7.15
CA ASN A 108 4.84 1.83 -8.25
C ASN A 108 5.13 3.02 -9.19
N LYS A 109 4.16 3.91 -9.42
CA LYS A 109 4.36 5.11 -10.26
C LYS A 109 5.38 6.06 -9.65
N GLY A 110 5.35 6.24 -8.32
CA GLY A 110 6.30 7.09 -7.60
C GLY A 110 7.77 6.65 -7.73
N GLN A 111 8.05 5.40 -8.14
CA GLN A 111 9.41 4.91 -8.34
C GLN A 111 10.01 5.24 -9.72
N VAL A 112 9.21 5.69 -10.70
CA VAL A 112 9.61 5.70 -12.13
C VAL A 112 9.94 7.08 -12.71
N GLU A 113 9.71 8.19 -11.99
CA GLU A 113 10.09 9.53 -12.48
C GLU A 113 11.54 9.90 -12.14
N ALA A 114 12.51 9.26 -12.79
CA ALA A 114 13.86 9.79 -12.90
C ALA A 114 14.02 10.51 -14.26
N VAL A 115 14.10 11.84 -14.22
CA VAL A 115 14.37 12.65 -15.43
C VAL A 115 15.76 12.29 -15.97
N PRO A 116 15.92 12.00 -17.28
CA PRO A 116 17.24 11.86 -17.89
C PRO A 116 17.98 13.20 -17.79
N THR A 117 19.16 13.20 -17.15
CA THR A 117 20.03 14.38 -17.13
C THR A 117 20.35 14.81 -18.56
N ALA A 118 19.86 15.99 -18.95
CA ALA A 118 20.25 16.63 -20.20
C ALA A 118 21.74 17.03 -20.12
N GLY A 119 22.63 16.17 -20.60
CA GLY A 119 24.07 16.42 -20.54
C GLY A 119 24.99 15.47 -21.30
N SER A 120 24.48 14.40 -21.93
CA SER A 120 25.29 13.55 -22.81
C SER A 120 25.43 14.16 -24.20
N SER A 121 26.08 15.33 -24.29
CA SER A 121 26.53 15.88 -25.56
C SER A 121 27.67 15.04 -26.12
N ASN A 122 27.48 14.57 -27.36
CA ASN A 122 28.48 14.03 -28.28
C ASN A 122 29.92 14.50 -28.00
N GLN A 123 30.83 13.56 -27.82
CA GLN A 123 32.27 13.77 -28.02
C GLN A 123 32.68 12.98 -29.28
N PRO A 124 32.95 13.62 -30.44
CA PRO A 124 33.70 13.00 -31.52
C PRO A 124 35.17 12.84 -31.07
N GLY A 125 35.74 11.67 -31.31
CA GLY A 125 37.13 11.36 -30.98
C GLY A 125 38.13 12.25 -31.73
N ASN A 126 39.23 12.62 -31.05
CA ASN A 126 40.40 13.20 -31.68
C ASN A 126 41.27 12.08 -32.29
N GLU A 127 41.61 12.22 -33.57
CA GLU A 127 42.85 11.71 -34.18
C GLU A 127 43.98 12.73 -34.00
#